data_AF-A0A9N9R480-F1
#
_entry.id   AF-A0A9N9R480-F1
#
_cell.length_a   1.000
_cell.length_b   1.000
_cell.length_c   1.000
_cell.angle_alpha   90.00
_cell.angle_beta   90.00
_cell.angle_gamma   90.00
#
_symmetry.space_group_name_H-M   'P 1'
#
loop_
_entity.id
_entity.type
_entity.pdbx_description
1 polymer ?
#
loop_
_entity_poly.entity_id
_entity_poly.type
_entity_poly.pdbx_seq_one_letter_code
_entity_poly.pdbx_strand_id
1 'polypeptide(L)'
;MLHCGICGKFLSPTDAAKCGGCALKYHRACVGISATAQINKDWMCTGCKKSVRRGNNSQTLVKGIGGVMDVDAPLPSMSPQKIDVEHQRSDAGTSRRAHSGNAIESDMSVMKEFLQEFKECIMKEMREFRMEMAQLRESFTTVTGRIDGMEQRLVALEQSRADSDVGRVRELESTIAKLKLELDDRDREALLSDLEIGQLPEEKGENVFHSVMVLAGRLGVSLEERDVVFVERVGVPPAEGGRQPRRVVVRLSRRQLRDELLLAARVRRAGLNSEKGPRVFINERLTRSSRQLFHRVREECRRLQWRYAWTKRGRIFARQGDGKPVFQFRSEEDLNRAFSPQLPVS
;
A
#
# COMPACT_ATOMS: atom_id res chain seq x y z
N MET A 1 19.57 -1.09 -12.68
CA MET A 1 18.81 0.17 -12.61
C MET A 1 18.79 0.65 -11.16
N LEU A 2 19.16 1.90 -10.90
CA LEU A 2 19.25 2.42 -9.54
C LEU A 2 17.91 3.04 -9.12
N HIS A 3 17.47 2.76 -7.90
CA HIS A 3 16.22 3.26 -7.33
C HIS A 3 16.48 4.01 -6.02
N CYS A 4 15.64 5.00 -5.73
CA CYS A 4 15.72 5.81 -4.51
C CYS A 4 15.23 5.02 -3.30
N GLY A 5 16.02 4.99 -2.24
CA GLY A 5 15.67 4.31 -0.99
C GLY A 5 14.49 4.93 -0.22
N ILE A 6 13.96 6.08 -0.65
CA ILE A 6 12.77 6.72 -0.05
C ILE A 6 11.55 6.56 -0.97
N CYS A 7 11.62 7.05 -2.21
CA CYS A 7 10.45 7.10 -3.08
C CYS A 7 10.34 5.92 -4.07
N GLY A 8 11.33 5.02 -4.11
CA GLY A 8 11.35 3.85 -5.00
C GLY A 8 11.51 4.16 -6.49
N LYS A 9 11.52 5.44 -6.90
CA LYS A 9 11.66 5.84 -8.31
C LYS A 9 13.11 5.75 -8.80
N PHE A 10 13.25 5.64 -10.12
CA PHE A 10 14.53 5.63 -10.82
C PHE A 10 15.37 6.88 -10.52
N LEU A 11 16.68 6.71 -10.38
CA LEU A 11 17.62 7.80 -10.15
C LEU A 11 18.78 7.81 -11.13
N SER A 12 19.16 9.02 -11.56
CA SER A 12 20.35 9.25 -12.37
C SER A 12 21.61 8.97 -11.52
N PRO A 13 22.61 8.23 -12.02
CA PRO A 13 23.85 7.97 -11.28
C PRO A 13 24.64 9.22 -10.90
N THR A 14 24.49 10.31 -11.64
CA THR A 14 25.27 11.56 -11.49
C THR A 14 24.74 12.50 -10.42
N ASP A 15 23.45 12.38 -10.03
CA ASP A 15 22.78 13.36 -9.17
C ASP A 15 22.15 12.73 -7.92
N ALA A 16 22.75 11.62 -7.46
CA ALA A 16 22.25 10.84 -6.34
C ALA A 16 23.08 11.03 -5.08
N ALA A 17 22.40 11.27 -3.95
CA ALA A 17 23.02 11.27 -2.63
C ALA A 17 23.31 9.83 -2.19
N LYS A 18 24.57 9.53 -1.89
CA LYS A 18 25.02 8.21 -1.40
C LYS A 18 25.22 8.29 0.11
N CYS A 19 24.59 7.38 0.85
CA CYS A 19 24.79 7.30 2.30
C CYS A 19 26.15 6.66 2.61
N GLY A 20 26.91 7.22 3.55
CA GLY A 20 28.13 6.60 4.06
C GLY A 20 27.89 5.38 4.97
N GLY A 21 26.69 5.28 5.58
CA GLY A 21 26.33 4.20 6.52
C GLY A 21 25.53 3.04 5.92
N CYS A 22 25.07 3.14 4.67
CA CYS A 22 24.38 2.05 3.98
C CYS A 22 24.57 2.12 2.46
N ALA A 23 24.37 1.02 1.75
CA ALA A 23 24.54 0.96 0.29
C ALA A 23 23.44 1.65 -0.52
N LEU A 24 22.46 2.30 0.14
CA LEU A 24 21.31 2.93 -0.53
C LEU A 24 21.66 4.31 -1.08
N LYS A 25 20.99 4.67 -2.19
CA LYS A 25 21.09 5.96 -2.86
C LYS A 25 19.74 6.67 -2.85
N TYR A 26 19.77 8.00 -2.86
CA TYR A 26 18.59 8.83 -2.71
C TYR A 26 18.60 9.99 -3.70
N HIS A 27 17.42 10.42 -4.16
CA HIS A 27 17.30 11.72 -4.81
C HIS A 27 17.61 12.82 -3.80
N ARG A 28 18.32 13.87 -4.23
CA ARG A 28 18.67 15.03 -3.39
C ARG A 28 17.43 15.68 -2.76
N ALA A 29 16.37 15.83 -3.56
CA ALA A 29 15.08 16.34 -3.10
C ALA A 29 14.44 15.45 -2.01
N CYS A 30 14.52 14.12 -2.14
CA CYS A 30 13.97 13.20 -1.15
C CYS A 30 14.68 13.27 0.21
N VAL A 31 15.92 13.78 0.24
CA VAL A 31 16.71 13.90 1.48
C VAL A 31 16.98 15.36 1.87
N GLY A 32 16.25 16.32 1.29
CA GLY A 32 16.32 17.74 1.64
C GLY A 32 17.63 18.42 1.25
N ILE A 33 18.38 17.88 0.29
CA ILE A 33 19.61 18.49 -0.23
C ILE A 33 19.25 19.32 -1.48
N SER A 34 19.61 20.61 -1.48
CA SER A 34 19.45 21.48 -2.65
C SER A 34 20.20 20.92 -3.87
N ALA A 35 19.69 21.17 -5.08
CA ALA A 35 20.31 20.70 -6.33
C ALA A 35 21.77 21.20 -6.51
N THR A 36 22.09 22.38 -5.98
CA THR A 36 23.41 23.03 -6.14
C THR A 36 24.40 22.74 -5.01
N ALA A 37 23.96 22.12 -3.90
CA ALA A 37 24.84 21.89 -2.76
C ALA A 37 25.90 20.80 -3.05
N GLN A 38 27.09 20.90 -2.48
CA GLN A 38 28.03 19.77 -2.52
C GLN A 38 27.69 18.76 -1.42
N ILE A 39 27.62 17.48 -1.77
CA ILE A 39 27.34 16.41 -0.79
C ILE A 39 28.67 15.98 -0.18
N ASN A 40 28.84 16.19 1.12
CA ASN A 40 30.00 15.69 1.85
C ASN A 40 30.03 14.15 1.79
N LYS A 41 31.23 13.55 1.65
CA LYS A 41 31.43 12.09 1.60
C LYS A 41 30.91 11.38 2.86
N ASP A 42 30.88 12.08 3.99
CA ASP A 42 30.40 11.56 5.28
C ASP A 42 28.89 11.73 5.47
N TRP A 43 28.17 12.13 4.43
CA TRP A 43 26.72 12.31 4.52
C TRP A 43 26.02 10.96 4.79
N MET A 44 25.16 10.94 5.81
CA MET A 44 24.37 9.77 6.19
C MET A 44 22.88 10.05 6.03
N CYS A 45 22.14 9.05 5.57
CA CYS A 45 20.67 9.10 5.51
C CYS A 45 20.05 9.14 6.92
N THR A 46 18.79 9.56 7.00
CA THR A 46 18.06 9.68 8.27
C THR A 46 17.97 8.36 9.05
N GLY A 47 17.89 7.22 8.35
CA GLY A 47 17.93 5.89 8.96
C GLY A 47 19.28 5.58 9.62
N CYS A 48 20.38 5.77 8.89
CA CYS A 48 21.73 5.54 9.43
C CYS A 48 22.07 6.53 10.55
N LYS A 49 21.65 7.81 10.43
CA LYS A 49 21.83 8.82 11.49
C LYS A 49 21.17 8.44 12.81
N LYS A 50 20.03 7.73 12.78
CA LYS A 50 19.36 7.23 13.99
C LYS A 50 20.07 6.01 14.59
N SER A 51 20.84 5.26 13.79
CA SER A 51 21.57 4.06 14.22
C SER A 51 22.95 4.35 14.82
N VAL A 52 23.48 5.56 14.65
CA VAL A 52 24.74 5.97 15.30
C VAL A 52 24.44 6.24 16.78
N ARG A 53 25.01 5.45 17.68
CA ARG A 53 24.92 5.69 19.13
C ARG A 53 25.47 7.09 19.42
N ARG A 54 24.63 7.98 19.96
CA ARG A 54 25.07 9.29 20.46
C ARG A 54 25.99 9.05 21.66
N GLY A 55 27.28 9.32 21.49
CA GLY A 55 28.19 9.54 22.60
C GLY A 55 27.80 10.80 23.37
N ASN A 56 28.16 10.84 24.66
CA ASN A 56 27.82 11.86 25.65
C ASN A 56 27.93 13.30 25.12
N ASN A 57 26.79 14.00 25.03
CA ASN A 57 26.73 15.46 24.93
C ASN A 57 26.30 16.05 26.27
N SER A 58 27.17 15.93 27.27
CA SER A 58 27.14 16.80 28.44
C SER A 58 27.79 18.14 28.06
N GLN A 59 27.00 19.00 27.42
CA GLN A 59 27.15 20.45 27.23
C GLN A 59 26.67 20.87 25.83
N THR A 60 25.38 21.13 25.66
CA THR A 60 24.91 22.24 24.80
C THR A 60 23.44 22.58 25.05
N LEU A 61 23.19 23.88 25.08
CA LEU A 61 21.97 24.59 25.46
C LEU A 61 20.90 24.57 24.35
N VAL A 62 19.63 24.49 24.79
CA VAL A 62 18.40 25.03 24.18
C VAL A 62 17.54 24.12 23.26
N LYS A 63 16.37 23.80 23.86
CA LYS A 63 14.98 23.70 23.36
C LYS A 63 14.62 22.68 22.28
N GLY A 64 13.89 21.65 22.72
CA GLY A 64 12.96 20.89 21.90
C GLY A 64 11.59 21.57 21.80
N ILE A 65 10.90 21.29 20.71
CA ILE A 65 9.44 21.36 20.57
C ILE A 65 9.01 20.07 19.89
N GLY A 66 8.02 19.40 20.49
CA GLY A 66 7.18 18.39 19.82
C GLY A 66 7.14 17.07 20.55
N GLY A 67 6.01 16.81 21.23
CA GLY A 67 5.67 15.45 21.62
C GLY A 67 4.67 15.29 22.76
N VAL A 68 3.39 15.52 22.44
CA VAL A 68 2.20 14.73 22.84
C VAL A 68 1.89 14.45 24.32
N MET A 69 0.62 14.71 24.63
CA MET A 69 -0.09 14.47 25.88
C MET A 69 -0.19 12.97 26.23
N ASP A 70 -0.12 12.68 27.52
CA ASP A 70 -0.92 11.62 28.14
C ASP A 70 -1.54 12.18 29.43
N VAL A 71 -2.83 11.92 29.58
CA VAL A 71 -3.74 12.49 30.57
C VAL A 71 -3.91 11.45 31.66
N ASP A 72 -3.43 11.71 32.88
CA ASP A 72 -4.00 11.22 34.15
C ASP A 72 -3.10 11.57 35.34
N ALA A 73 -3.45 12.62 36.10
CA ALA A 73 -3.25 12.71 37.56
C ALA A 73 -3.82 14.04 38.13
N PRO A 74 -4.29 14.07 39.40
CA PRO A 74 -5.08 15.16 39.95
C PRO A 74 -4.23 16.39 40.30
N LEU A 75 -4.76 17.57 39.98
CA LEU A 75 -4.18 18.87 40.38
C LEU A 75 -4.26 19.05 41.92
N PRO A 76 -3.14 19.34 42.61
CA PRO A 76 -3.19 19.79 44.00
C PRO A 76 -3.56 21.28 44.09
N SER A 77 -4.50 21.56 44.97
CA SER A 77 -4.88 22.87 45.50
C SER A 77 -3.65 23.63 46.02
N MET A 78 -3.46 24.88 45.55
CA MET A 78 -2.52 25.83 46.15
C MET A 78 -3.24 27.13 46.49
N SER A 79 -3.38 27.35 47.80
CA SER A 79 -3.86 28.57 48.44
C SER A 79 -2.84 29.71 48.30
N PRO A 80 -3.26 30.99 48.34
CA PRO A 80 -2.37 32.13 48.20
C PRO A 80 -1.55 32.36 49.49
N GLN A 81 -0.22 32.38 49.38
CA GLN A 81 0.66 32.77 50.49
C GLN A 81 0.75 34.29 50.61
N LYS A 82 0.47 34.76 51.83
CA LYS A 82 0.69 36.13 52.30
C LYS A 82 2.18 36.35 52.58
N ILE A 83 2.69 37.52 52.26
CA ILE A 83 4.01 38.00 52.70
C ILE A 83 3.75 39.00 53.81
N ASP A 84 4.02 38.60 55.05
CA ASP A 84 4.09 39.47 56.22
C ASP A 84 5.55 39.88 56.42
N VAL A 85 5.78 41.19 56.60
CA VAL A 85 7.07 41.75 57.00
C VAL A 85 6.87 42.40 58.36
N GLU A 86 7.42 41.80 59.41
CA GLU A 86 7.54 42.44 60.72
C GLU A 86 8.98 42.67 61.14
N HIS A 87 9.11 43.83 61.78
CA HIS A 87 10.24 44.49 62.40
C HIS A 87 10.96 43.68 63.49
N GLN A 88 12.26 43.97 63.68
CA GLN A 88 12.79 44.23 65.02
C GLN A 88 14.10 45.06 65.00
N ARG A 89 14.04 46.23 65.69
CA ARG A 89 14.94 46.83 66.71
C ARG A 89 16.47 46.72 66.51
N SER A 90 17.32 47.67 66.86
CA SER A 90 17.30 49.04 67.43
C SER A 90 18.76 49.46 67.57
N ASP A 91 19.15 50.71 67.30
CA ASP A 91 20.01 51.52 68.19
C ASP A 91 20.41 52.86 67.56
N ALA A 92 20.33 53.93 68.35
CA ALA A 92 21.37 54.95 68.55
C ALA A 92 20.77 56.22 69.17
N GLY A 93 21.29 56.59 70.33
CA GLY A 93 20.92 57.81 71.05
C GLY A 93 21.54 59.09 70.48
N THR A 94 20.78 60.18 70.68
CA THR A 94 21.17 61.53 71.11
C THR A 94 22.35 62.25 70.44
N SER A 95 22.08 63.38 69.76
CA SER A 95 22.52 64.73 70.19
C SER A 95 22.13 65.85 69.20
N ARG A 96 21.48 66.92 69.71
CA ARG A 96 21.53 68.38 69.41
C ARG A 96 21.71 68.80 67.92
N ARG A 97 20.95 69.73 67.32
CA ARG A 97 20.76 71.16 67.64
C ARG A 97 19.77 71.80 66.63
N ALA A 98 19.21 72.96 66.96
CA ALA A 98 18.15 73.70 66.25
C ALA A 98 18.52 74.26 64.85
N HIS A 99 17.53 74.38 63.94
CA HIS A 99 16.98 75.65 63.41
C HIS A 99 16.09 75.50 62.15
N SER A 100 15.10 76.40 62.06
CA SER A 100 14.42 76.95 60.86
C SER A 100 13.30 76.13 60.19
N GLY A 101 12.05 76.46 60.53
CA GLY A 101 10.84 75.72 60.13
C GLY A 101 9.94 76.35 59.06
N ASN A 102 10.32 77.43 58.36
CA ASN A 102 9.33 78.16 57.54
C ASN A 102 9.55 78.15 56.02
N ALA A 103 10.59 77.48 55.48
CA ALA A 103 10.80 77.34 54.02
C ALA A 103 10.40 75.95 53.47
N ILE A 104 10.33 74.94 54.34
CA ILE A 104 10.09 73.54 53.94
C ILE A 104 8.59 73.28 53.68
N GLU A 105 7.71 74.06 54.30
CA GLU A 105 6.25 73.84 54.23
C GLU A 105 5.65 74.28 52.88
N SER A 106 6.22 75.33 52.26
CA SER A 106 5.88 75.80 50.91
C SER A 106 6.31 74.80 49.82
N ASP A 107 7.56 74.32 49.87
CA ASP A 107 8.07 73.33 48.93
C ASP A 107 7.37 71.97 49.09
N MET A 108 6.96 71.60 50.30
CA MET A 108 6.20 70.38 50.56
C MET A 108 4.75 70.46 50.04
N SER A 109 4.19 71.67 49.89
CA SER A 109 2.89 71.90 49.23
C SER A 109 2.99 71.71 47.72
N VAL A 110 3.98 72.35 47.08
CA VAL A 110 4.23 72.23 45.63
C VAL A 110 4.60 70.80 45.25
N MET A 111 5.38 70.10 46.09
CA MET A 111 5.73 68.69 45.87
C MET A 111 4.53 67.75 46.05
N LYS A 112 3.59 68.06 46.96
CA LYS A 112 2.32 67.34 47.08
C LYS A 112 1.44 67.52 45.86
N GLU A 113 1.33 68.75 45.34
CA GLU A 113 0.58 69.04 44.11
C GLU A 113 1.18 68.30 42.91
N PHE A 114 2.50 68.36 42.72
CA PHE A 114 3.19 67.61 41.66
C PHE A 114 3.00 66.09 41.78
N LEU A 115 3.10 65.53 43.00
CA LEU A 115 2.83 64.11 43.25
C LEU A 115 1.37 63.74 42.98
N GLN A 116 0.44 64.67 43.22
CA GLN A 116 -0.98 64.46 42.97
C GLN A 116 -1.30 64.50 41.46
N GLU A 117 -0.75 65.46 40.72
CA GLU A 117 -0.82 65.51 39.26
C GLU A 117 -0.15 64.30 38.60
N PHE A 118 1.02 63.88 39.09
CA PHE A 118 1.72 62.70 38.60
C PHE A 118 0.92 61.42 38.88
N LYS A 119 0.31 61.31 40.06
CA LYS A 119 -0.60 60.22 40.41
C LYS A 119 -1.84 60.20 39.50
N GLU A 120 -2.44 61.35 39.22
CA GLU A 120 -3.59 61.46 38.32
C GLU A 120 -3.23 61.08 36.88
N CYS A 121 -2.06 61.52 36.40
CA CYS A 121 -1.52 61.15 35.09
C CYS A 121 -1.28 59.65 34.97
N ILE A 122 -0.59 59.03 35.94
CA ILE A 122 -0.36 57.58 35.97
C ILE A 122 -1.68 56.80 36.08
N MET A 123 -2.64 57.27 36.88
CA MET A 123 -3.95 56.63 36.99
C MET A 123 -4.77 56.74 35.70
N LYS A 124 -4.56 57.79 34.89
CA LYS A 124 -5.18 57.93 33.56
C LYS A 124 -4.55 56.96 32.56
N GLU A 125 -3.23 56.95 32.44
CA GLU A 125 -2.47 56.00 31.60
C GLU A 125 -2.78 54.54 31.96
N MET A 126 -2.79 54.20 33.26
CA MET A 126 -3.18 52.86 33.73
C MET A 126 -4.62 52.49 33.37
N ARG A 127 -5.54 53.46 33.27
CA ARG A 127 -6.91 53.22 32.82
C ARG A 127 -6.96 52.98 31.31
N GLU A 128 -6.29 53.82 30.53
CA GLU A 128 -6.20 53.71 29.07
C GLU A 128 -5.56 52.37 28.67
N PHE A 129 -4.43 52.00 29.29
CA PHE A 129 -3.79 50.70 29.10
C PHE A 129 -4.71 49.53 29.45
N ARG A 130 -5.48 49.61 30.55
CA ARG A 130 -6.47 48.58 30.89
C ARG A 130 -7.57 48.46 29.84
N MET A 131 -8.01 49.56 29.26
CA MET A 131 -9.01 49.57 28.18
C MET A 131 -8.45 48.93 26.91
N GLU A 132 -7.23 49.29 26.50
CA GLU A 132 -6.56 48.67 25.34
C GLU A 132 -6.33 47.17 25.54
N MET A 133 -5.90 46.75 26.74
CA MET A 133 -5.77 45.33 27.06
C MET A 133 -7.11 44.59 27.05
N ALA A 134 -8.21 45.24 27.42
CA ALA A 134 -9.55 44.66 27.30
C ALA A 134 -9.96 44.48 25.83
N GLN A 135 -9.73 45.49 24.99
CA GLN A 135 -10.00 45.43 23.54
C GLN A 135 -9.13 44.39 22.83
N LEU A 136 -7.86 44.26 23.22
CA LEU A 136 -6.95 43.25 22.70
C LEU A 136 -7.43 41.84 23.07
N ARG A 137 -7.88 41.63 24.32
CA ARG A 137 -8.45 40.35 24.75
C ARG A 137 -9.68 40.00 23.93
N GLU A 138 -10.59 40.95 23.72
CA GLU A 138 -11.79 40.73 22.90
C GLU A 138 -11.45 40.39 21.44
N SER A 139 -10.50 41.13 20.85
CA SER A 139 -9.98 40.85 19.51
C SER A 139 -9.36 39.46 19.43
N PHE A 140 -8.58 39.07 20.43
CA PHE A 140 -7.97 37.75 20.52
C PHE A 140 -9.04 36.65 20.62
N THR A 141 -10.05 36.80 21.47
CA THR A 141 -11.15 35.83 21.57
C THR A 141 -11.92 35.67 20.26
N THR A 142 -12.12 36.77 19.52
CA THR A 142 -12.76 36.75 18.20
C THR A 142 -11.89 36.00 17.18
N VAL A 143 -10.58 36.25 17.18
CA VAL A 143 -9.64 35.57 16.28
C VAL A 143 -9.53 34.08 16.61
N THR A 144 -9.44 33.71 17.88
CA THR A 144 -9.44 32.31 18.31
C THR A 144 -10.71 31.61 17.86
N GLY A 145 -11.90 32.20 18.08
CA GLY A 145 -13.16 31.60 17.60
C GLY A 145 -13.22 31.45 16.08
N ARG A 146 -12.64 32.39 15.31
CA ARG A 146 -12.51 32.25 13.85
C ARG A 146 -11.55 31.12 13.47
N ILE A 147 -10.44 30.95 14.17
CA ILE A 147 -9.48 29.87 13.96
C ILE A 147 -10.15 28.52 14.25
N ASP A 148 -10.84 28.38 15.38
CA ASP A 148 -11.57 27.17 15.74
C ASP A 148 -12.61 26.80 14.66
N GLY A 149 -13.34 27.80 14.15
CA GLY A 149 -14.29 27.60 13.04
C GLY A 149 -13.61 27.20 11.72
N MET A 150 -12.41 27.71 11.44
CA MET A 150 -11.62 27.29 10.28
C MET A 150 -11.08 25.88 10.43
N GLU A 151 -10.60 25.50 11.61
CA GLU A 151 -10.15 24.15 11.94
C GLU A 151 -11.28 23.12 11.78
N GLN A 152 -12.47 23.42 12.32
CA GLN A 152 -13.65 22.56 12.16
C GLN A 152 -14.03 22.36 10.68
N ARG A 153 -13.97 23.43 9.88
CA ARG A 153 -14.24 23.35 8.43
C ARG A 153 -13.17 22.55 7.69
N LEU A 154 -11.90 22.68 8.07
CA LEU A 154 -10.82 21.88 7.49
C LEU A 154 -11.02 20.40 7.79
N VAL A 155 -11.32 20.03 9.04
CA VAL A 155 -11.60 18.64 9.42
C VAL A 155 -12.78 18.08 8.63
N ALA A 156 -13.88 18.83 8.49
CA ALA A 156 -15.04 18.39 7.72
C ALA A 156 -14.72 18.20 6.23
N LEU A 157 -13.89 19.09 5.64
CA LEU A 157 -13.44 18.96 4.26
C LEU A 157 -12.51 17.76 4.07
N GLU A 158 -11.59 17.51 5.00
CA GLU A 158 -10.70 16.35 4.96
C GLU A 158 -11.47 15.04 5.08
N GLN A 159 -12.46 14.97 5.97
CA GLN A 159 -13.33 13.80 6.13
C GLN A 159 -14.17 13.54 4.86
N SER A 160 -14.85 14.57 4.35
CA SER A 160 -15.67 14.41 3.13
C SER A 160 -14.84 14.02 1.91
N ARG A 161 -13.62 14.53 1.79
CA ARG A 161 -12.67 14.13 0.74
C ARG A 161 -12.22 12.69 0.92
N ALA A 162 -11.86 12.29 2.14
CA ALA A 162 -11.46 10.92 2.43
C ALA A 162 -12.58 9.92 2.11
N ASP A 163 -13.82 10.22 2.50
CA ASP A 163 -14.98 9.36 2.21
C ASP A 163 -15.26 9.26 0.71
N SER A 164 -15.19 10.39 -0.01
CA SER A 164 -15.31 10.43 -1.47
C SER A 164 -14.21 9.60 -2.15
N ASP A 165 -12.96 9.75 -1.71
CA ASP A 165 -11.82 9.01 -2.28
C ASP A 165 -11.96 7.51 -2.00
N VAL A 166 -12.40 7.11 -0.80
CA VAL A 166 -12.69 5.71 -0.45
C VAL A 166 -13.82 5.14 -1.33
N GLY A 167 -14.90 5.91 -1.54
CA GLY A 167 -16.00 5.51 -2.42
C GLY A 167 -15.52 5.27 -3.86
N ARG A 168 -14.78 6.23 -4.42
CA ARG A 168 -14.21 6.14 -5.77
C ARG A 168 -13.24 4.96 -5.92
N VAL A 169 -12.38 4.72 -4.92
CA VAL A 169 -11.46 3.58 -4.94
C VAL A 169 -12.24 2.26 -4.98
N ARG A 170 -13.29 2.11 -4.15
CA ARG A 170 -14.14 0.90 -4.15
C ARG A 170 -14.85 0.69 -5.48
N GLU A 171 -15.38 1.74 -6.08
CA GLU A 171 -16.03 1.68 -7.40
C GLU A 171 -15.04 1.29 -8.50
N LEU A 172 -13.83 1.84 -8.47
CA LEU A 172 -12.76 1.49 -9.40
C LEU A 172 -12.31 0.04 -9.22
N GLU A 173 -12.12 -0.42 -7.98
CA GLU A 173 -11.77 -1.82 -7.69
C GLU A 173 -12.85 -2.79 -8.19
N SER A 174 -14.12 -2.46 -7.97
CA SER A 174 -15.27 -3.23 -8.48
C SER A 174 -15.28 -3.27 -10.01
N THR A 175 -15.04 -2.13 -10.66
CA THR A 175 -14.96 -2.03 -12.13
C THR A 175 -13.80 -2.84 -12.68
N ILE A 176 -12.61 -2.74 -12.05
CA ILE A 176 -11.43 -3.53 -12.44
C ILE A 176 -11.71 -5.02 -12.29
N ALA A 177 -12.36 -5.45 -11.20
CA ALA A 177 -12.73 -6.85 -11.00
C ALA A 177 -13.69 -7.34 -12.11
N LYS A 178 -14.71 -6.54 -12.44
CA LYS A 178 -15.66 -6.83 -13.52
C LYS A 178 -14.96 -6.93 -14.87
N LEU A 179 -14.12 -5.96 -15.23
CA LEU A 179 -13.39 -5.95 -16.50
C LEU A 179 -12.43 -7.13 -16.62
N LYS A 180 -11.74 -7.50 -15.52
CA LYS A 180 -10.89 -8.69 -15.51
C LYS A 180 -11.70 -9.96 -15.80
N LEU A 181 -12.89 -10.10 -15.20
CA LEU A 181 -13.76 -11.24 -15.46
C LEU A 181 -14.26 -11.29 -16.91
N GLU A 182 -14.65 -10.14 -17.47
CA GLU A 182 -15.07 -10.05 -18.87
C GLU A 182 -13.94 -10.39 -19.84
N LEU A 183 -12.74 -9.84 -19.62
CA LEU A 183 -11.56 -10.18 -20.42
C LEU A 183 -11.25 -11.68 -20.37
N ASP A 184 -11.25 -12.26 -19.18
CA ASP A 184 -11.02 -13.70 -18.99
C ASP A 184 -12.07 -14.55 -19.71
N ASP A 185 -13.34 -14.13 -19.74
CA ASP A 185 -14.40 -14.85 -20.46
C ASP A 185 -14.24 -14.74 -21.98
N ARG A 186 -13.86 -13.55 -22.48
CA ARG A 186 -13.53 -13.35 -23.90
C ARG A 186 -12.33 -14.18 -24.33
N ASP A 187 -11.27 -14.22 -23.52
CA ASP A 187 -10.09 -15.03 -23.80
C ASP A 187 -10.42 -16.53 -23.81
N ARG A 188 -11.28 -17.00 -22.90
CA ARG A 188 -11.78 -18.39 -22.94
C ARG A 188 -12.60 -18.66 -24.19
N GLU A 189 -13.48 -17.75 -24.57
CA GLU A 189 -14.30 -17.89 -25.76
C GLU A 189 -13.46 -17.99 -27.04
N ALA A 190 -12.40 -17.18 -27.15
CA ALA A 190 -11.48 -17.19 -28.27
C ALA A 190 -10.71 -18.52 -28.42
N LEU A 191 -10.62 -19.32 -27.35
CA LEU A 191 -9.95 -20.62 -27.33
C LEU A 191 -10.92 -21.80 -27.49
N LEU A 192 -12.22 -21.58 -27.65
CA LEU A 192 -13.20 -22.68 -27.78
C LEU A 192 -13.07 -23.47 -29.08
N SER A 193 -12.32 -23.00 -30.06
CA SER A 193 -11.95 -23.74 -31.27
C SER A 193 -10.60 -24.45 -31.16
N ASP A 194 -9.89 -24.26 -30.05
CA ASP A 194 -8.48 -24.57 -29.94
C ASP A 194 -8.26 -25.81 -29.05
N LEU A 195 -7.26 -26.60 -29.42
CA LEU A 195 -6.84 -27.78 -28.68
C LEU A 195 -5.33 -27.83 -28.53
N GLU A 196 -4.90 -28.55 -27.52
CA GLU A 196 -3.49 -28.74 -27.16
C GLU A 196 -3.18 -30.24 -27.15
N ILE A 197 -2.23 -30.64 -28.01
CA ILE A 197 -1.76 -32.02 -28.13
C ILE A 197 -0.40 -32.11 -27.47
N GLY A 198 -0.30 -32.94 -26.43
CA GLY A 198 0.94 -33.23 -25.73
C GLY A 198 1.55 -34.56 -26.14
N GLN A 199 2.87 -34.66 -26.04
CA GLN A 199 3.66 -35.88 -26.30
C GLN A 199 3.56 -36.40 -27.75
N LEU A 200 3.23 -35.55 -28.72
CA LEU A 200 3.32 -35.91 -30.12
C LEU A 200 4.80 -35.95 -30.53
N PRO A 201 5.34 -37.10 -30.99
CA PRO A 201 6.74 -37.24 -31.40
C PRO A 201 7.17 -36.13 -32.37
N GLU A 202 8.40 -35.63 -32.21
CA GLU A 202 8.95 -34.51 -32.99
C GLU A 202 10.10 -35.02 -33.87
N GLU A 203 10.00 -34.77 -35.17
CA GLU A 203 10.97 -35.20 -36.17
C GLU A 203 11.51 -34.00 -36.96
N LYS A 204 12.79 -34.05 -37.37
CA LYS A 204 13.39 -32.96 -38.16
C LYS A 204 12.72 -32.89 -39.53
N GLY A 205 12.17 -31.71 -39.87
CA GLY A 205 11.46 -31.51 -41.14
C GLY A 205 10.04 -32.08 -41.18
N GLU A 206 9.44 -32.40 -40.04
CA GLU A 206 8.08 -32.93 -40.01
C GLU A 206 7.03 -31.93 -40.51
N ASN A 207 5.98 -32.46 -41.11
CA ASN A 207 4.76 -31.71 -41.35
C ASN A 207 3.78 -31.91 -40.20
N VAL A 208 3.79 -30.99 -39.23
CA VAL A 208 2.94 -31.05 -38.02
C VAL A 208 1.45 -31.14 -38.37
N PHE A 209 1.04 -30.46 -39.45
CA PHE A 209 -0.34 -30.53 -39.95
C PHE A 209 -0.72 -31.95 -40.35
N HIS A 210 0.11 -32.61 -41.16
CA HIS A 210 -0.13 -33.98 -41.57
C HIS A 210 -0.19 -34.93 -40.35
N SER A 211 0.71 -34.75 -39.37
CA SER A 211 0.71 -35.53 -38.13
C SER A 211 -0.62 -35.41 -37.35
N VAL A 212 -1.20 -34.20 -37.29
CA VAL A 212 -2.51 -33.97 -36.66
C VAL A 212 -3.64 -34.63 -37.45
N MET A 213 -3.61 -34.57 -38.77
CA MET A 213 -4.62 -35.21 -39.65
C MET A 213 -4.61 -36.73 -39.48
N VAL A 214 -3.43 -37.34 -39.48
CA VAL A 214 -3.26 -38.79 -39.24
C VAL A 214 -3.76 -39.16 -37.84
N LEU A 215 -3.45 -38.35 -36.83
CA LEU A 215 -3.94 -38.59 -35.46
C LEU A 215 -5.47 -38.53 -35.38
N ALA A 216 -6.10 -37.56 -36.04
CA ALA A 216 -7.56 -37.46 -36.09
C ALA A 216 -8.19 -38.67 -36.81
N GLY A 217 -7.60 -39.10 -37.93
CA GLY A 217 -8.02 -40.30 -38.65
C GLY A 217 -7.93 -41.58 -37.81
N ARG A 218 -6.85 -41.76 -37.03
CA ARG A 218 -6.73 -42.86 -36.05
C ARG A 218 -7.77 -42.79 -34.95
N LEU A 219 -8.16 -41.57 -34.59
CA LEU A 219 -9.27 -41.31 -33.68
C LEU A 219 -10.62 -41.39 -34.39
N GLY A 220 -10.74 -41.81 -35.64
CA GLY A 220 -12.02 -41.93 -36.35
C GLY A 220 -12.78 -40.61 -36.52
N VAL A 221 -12.06 -39.49 -36.51
CA VAL A 221 -12.61 -38.16 -36.81
C VAL A 221 -12.06 -37.74 -38.17
N SER A 222 -12.95 -37.49 -39.12
CA SER A 222 -12.57 -36.97 -40.43
C SER A 222 -12.28 -35.47 -40.30
N LEU A 223 -11.02 -35.09 -40.53
CA LEU A 223 -10.62 -33.71 -40.67
C LEU A 223 -10.23 -33.47 -42.13
N GLU A 224 -10.58 -32.31 -42.65
CA GLU A 224 -10.16 -31.82 -43.96
C GLU A 224 -9.26 -30.59 -43.78
N GLU A 225 -8.54 -30.20 -44.84
CA GLU A 225 -7.59 -29.08 -44.69
C GLU A 225 -8.27 -27.76 -44.33
N ARG A 226 -9.48 -27.54 -44.85
CA ARG A 226 -10.35 -26.39 -44.53
C ARG A 226 -10.82 -26.36 -43.07
N ASP A 227 -10.74 -27.47 -42.36
CA ASP A 227 -11.16 -27.55 -40.96
C ASP A 227 -10.08 -27.05 -39.99
N VAL A 228 -8.83 -26.96 -40.46
CA VAL A 228 -7.69 -26.55 -39.64
C VAL A 228 -7.30 -25.12 -40.03
N VAL A 229 -7.48 -24.17 -39.10
CA VAL A 229 -7.11 -22.76 -39.30
C VAL A 229 -5.60 -22.59 -39.16
N PHE A 230 -5.02 -23.18 -38.12
CA PHE A 230 -3.57 -23.23 -37.95
C PHE A 230 -3.14 -24.39 -37.04
N VAL A 231 -1.88 -24.78 -37.19
CA VAL A 231 -1.22 -25.79 -36.37
C VAL A 231 0.25 -25.42 -36.18
N GLU A 232 0.73 -25.46 -34.95
CA GLU A 232 2.10 -25.09 -34.63
C GLU A 232 2.62 -25.83 -33.39
N ARG A 233 3.94 -26.05 -33.33
CA ARG A 233 4.60 -26.47 -32.08
C ARG A 233 4.88 -25.24 -31.23
N VAL A 234 4.44 -25.27 -29.97
CA VAL A 234 4.61 -24.20 -29.01
C VAL A 234 5.59 -24.61 -27.91
N GLY A 235 6.53 -23.71 -27.61
CA GLY A 235 7.54 -23.88 -26.59
C GLY A 235 8.96 -23.86 -27.17
N VAL A 236 9.93 -23.84 -26.26
CA VAL A 236 11.36 -23.87 -26.61
C VAL A 236 11.69 -25.25 -27.18
N PRO A 237 12.38 -25.34 -28.33
CA PRO A 237 12.87 -26.61 -28.86
C PRO A 237 13.65 -27.36 -27.77
N PRO A 238 13.49 -28.68 -27.65
CA PRO A 238 14.31 -29.45 -26.72
C PRO A 238 15.78 -29.25 -27.10
N ALA A 239 16.66 -29.02 -26.13
CA ALA A 239 18.10 -29.15 -26.36
C ALA A 239 18.40 -30.57 -26.89
N GLU A 240 19.52 -30.79 -27.59
CA GLU A 240 19.88 -32.13 -28.04
C GLU A 240 19.87 -33.12 -26.85
N GLY A 241 19.00 -34.14 -26.90
CA GLY A 241 18.74 -35.07 -25.78
C GLY A 241 17.56 -34.70 -24.86
N GLY A 242 16.83 -33.63 -25.15
CA GLY A 242 15.64 -33.21 -24.42
C GLY A 242 14.52 -34.25 -24.50
N ARG A 243 14.06 -34.72 -23.34
CA ARG A 243 13.26 -35.94 -23.20
C ARG A 243 11.77 -35.81 -23.56
N GLN A 244 11.26 -34.60 -23.81
CA GLN A 244 9.83 -34.39 -24.08
C GLN A 244 9.59 -33.52 -25.33
N PRO A 245 8.77 -34.00 -26.30
CA PRO A 245 8.39 -33.22 -27.47
C PRO A 245 7.65 -31.93 -27.10
N ARG A 246 7.78 -30.90 -27.94
CA ARG A 246 6.97 -29.68 -27.78
C ARG A 246 5.49 -29.99 -27.96
N ARG A 247 4.65 -29.20 -27.28
CA ARG A 247 3.20 -29.31 -27.42
C ARG A 247 2.78 -28.76 -28.78
N VAL A 248 1.81 -29.38 -29.39
CA VAL A 248 1.19 -28.88 -30.62
C VAL A 248 -0.11 -28.16 -30.24
N VAL A 249 -0.27 -26.97 -30.79
CA VAL A 249 -1.52 -26.23 -30.75
C VAL A 249 -2.20 -26.39 -32.09
N VAL A 250 -3.50 -26.62 -32.06
CA VAL A 250 -4.33 -26.65 -33.26
C VAL A 250 -5.55 -25.76 -33.02
N ARG A 251 -5.84 -24.87 -33.98
CA ARG A 251 -7.14 -24.18 -34.05
C ARG A 251 -7.94 -24.76 -35.19
N LEU A 252 -9.15 -25.18 -34.87
CA LEU A 252 -10.11 -25.68 -35.85
C LEU A 252 -11.08 -24.55 -36.26
N SER A 253 -11.66 -24.67 -37.45
CA SER A 253 -12.66 -23.72 -37.94
C SER A 253 -13.97 -23.81 -37.16
N ARG A 254 -14.29 -24.99 -36.62
CA ARG A 254 -15.55 -25.31 -35.95
C ARG A 254 -15.33 -25.82 -34.53
N ARG A 255 -16.10 -25.28 -33.57
CA ARG A 255 -16.08 -25.71 -32.16
C ARG A 255 -16.55 -27.16 -32.00
N GLN A 256 -17.47 -27.61 -32.86
CA GLN A 256 -18.02 -28.97 -32.86
C GLN A 256 -16.94 -30.02 -33.14
N LEU A 257 -16.10 -29.80 -34.17
CA LEU A 257 -14.98 -30.71 -34.49
C LEU A 257 -13.98 -30.81 -33.34
N ARG A 258 -13.72 -29.68 -32.64
CA ARG A 258 -12.87 -29.67 -31.46
C ARG A 258 -13.46 -30.54 -30.34
N ASP A 259 -14.75 -30.41 -30.07
CA ASP A 259 -15.46 -31.20 -29.06
C ASP A 259 -15.51 -32.70 -29.43
N GLU A 260 -15.73 -33.02 -30.71
CA GLU A 260 -15.70 -34.38 -31.25
C GLU A 260 -14.32 -35.03 -31.09
N LEU A 261 -13.24 -34.31 -31.42
CA LEU A 261 -11.88 -34.83 -31.28
C LEU A 261 -11.51 -35.06 -29.80
N LEU A 262 -11.91 -34.16 -28.90
CA LEU A 262 -11.72 -34.34 -27.46
C LEU A 262 -12.49 -35.55 -26.93
N LEU A 263 -13.74 -35.73 -27.37
CA LEU A 263 -14.54 -36.88 -26.99
C LEU A 263 -13.93 -38.19 -27.53
N ALA A 264 -13.56 -38.20 -28.81
CA ALA A 264 -12.88 -39.31 -29.47
C ALA A 264 -11.61 -39.70 -28.71
N ALA A 265 -10.79 -38.73 -28.31
CA ALA A 265 -9.56 -38.98 -27.55
C ALA A 265 -9.82 -39.59 -26.16
N ARG A 266 -10.93 -39.22 -25.50
CA ARG A 266 -11.32 -39.78 -24.19
C ARG A 266 -11.79 -41.23 -24.30
N VAL A 267 -12.53 -41.55 -25.35
CA VAL A 267 -13.13 -42.89 -25.58
C VAL A 267 -12.10 -43.83 -26.23
N ARG A 268 -11.49 -43.42 -27.34
CA ARG A 268 -10.55 -44.21 -28.16
C ARG A 268 -9.09 -43.99 -27.75
N ARG A 269 -8.81 -44.15 -26.45
CA ARG A 269 -7.46 -43.93 -25.89
C ARG A 269 -6.37 -44.82 -26.49
N ALA A 270 -6.74 -45.95 -27.10
CA ALA A 270 -5.81 -46.83 -27.81
C ALA A 270 -5.31 -46.21 -29.13
N GLY A 271 -6.17 -45.50 -29.87
CA GLY A 271 -5.82 -44.89 -31.18
C GLY A 271 -4.83 -43.72 -31.10
N LEU A 272 -4.52 -43.23 -29.90
CA LEU A 272 -3.54 -42.18 -29.65
C LEU A 272 -2.10 -42.69 -29.57
N ASN A 273 -1.89 -43.97 -29.28
CA ASN A 273 -0.58 -44.46 -28.87
C ASN A 273 0.01 -45.37 -29.93
N SER A 274 1.28 -45.14 -30.23
CA SER A 274 2.10 -46.14 -30.91
C SER A 274 2.62 -47.13 -29.86
N GLU A 275 2.74 -48.42 -30.20
CA GLU A 275 3.07 -49.51 -29.25
C GLU A 275 4.40 -49.29 -28.49
N LYS A 276 5.29 -48.45 -29.01
CA LYS A 276 6.63 -48.17 -28.45
C LYS A 276 6.83 -46.69 -28.05
N GLY A 277 5.80 -45.85 -28.12
CA GLY A 277 5.89 -44.40 -27.95
C GLY A 277 5.26 -43.85 -26.66
N PRO A 278 5.59 -42.62 -26.25
CA PRO A 278 4.91 -41.95 -25.15
C PRO A 278 3.43 -41.74 -25.48
N ARG A 279 2.59 -41.79 -24.45
CA ARG A 279 1.14 -41.63 -24.59
C ARG A 279 0.80 -40.21 -25.05
N VAL A 280 0.17 -40.09 -26.21
CA VAL A 280 -0.31 -38.80 -26.73
C VAL A 280 -1.56 -38.37 -25.95
N PHE A 281 -1.64 -37.09 -25.62
CA PHE A 281 -2.78 -36.52 -24.90
C PHE A 281 -3.38 -35.35 -25.68
N ILE A 282 -4.70 -35.34 -25.87
CA ILE A 282 -5.43 -34.20 -26.43
C ILE A 282 -6.22 -33.54 -25.32
N ASN A 283 -5.99 -32.24 -25.12
CA ASN A 283 -6.64 -31.43 -24.10
C ASN A 283 -7.26 -30.17 -24.72
N GLU A 284 -8.20 -29.56 -24.00
CA GLU A 284 -8.67 -28.21 -24.30
C GLU A 284 -7.52 -27.21 -24.17
N ARG A 285 -7.46 -26.21 -25.06
CA ARG A 285 -6.57 -25.06 -24.87
C ARG A 285 -7.16 -24.16 -23.77
N LEU A 286 -6.42 -23.95 -22.69
CA LEU A 286 -6.82 -23.08 -21.59
C LEU A 286 -6.06 -21.76 -21.63
N THR A 287 -6.68 -20.69 -21.10
CA THR A 287 -5.98 -19.44 -20.80
C THR A 287 -4.87 -19.70 -19.77
N ARG A 288 -3.89 -18.81 -19.68
CA ARG A 288 -2.80 -18.94 -18.68
C ARG A 288 -3.35 -19.00 -17.26
N SER A 289 -4.28 -18.10 -16.92
CA SER A 289 -4.95 -18.05 -15.61
C SER A 289 -5.68 -19.36 -15.32
N SER A 290 -6.51 -19.83 -16.25
CA SER A 290 -7.27 -21.09 -16.09
C SER A 290 -6.36 -22.31 -15.99
N ARG A 291 -5.23 -22.35 -16.74
CA ARG A 291 -4.26 -23.44 -16.64
C ARG A 291 -3.59 -23.49 -15.26
N GLN A 292 -3.19 -22.33 -14.72
CA GLN A 292 -2.62 -22.23 -13.37
C GLN A 292 -3.64 -22.63 -12.30
N LEU A 293 -4.88 -22.14 -12.43
CA LEU A 293 -5.98 -22.48 -11.53
C LEU A 293 -6.26 -23.99 -11.56
N PHE A 294 -6.33 -24.58 -12.75
CA PHE A 294 -6.57 -26.02 -12.91
C PHE A 294 -5.47 -26.87 -12.30
N HIS A 295 -4.21 -26.44 -12.41
CA HIS A 295 -3.09 -27.11 -11.74
C HIS A 295 -3.31 -27.16 -10.22
N ARG A 296 -3.60 -26.02 -9.60
CA ARG A 296 -3.86 -25.94 -8.16
C ARG A 296 -5.07 -26.76 -7.73
N VAL A 297 -6.18 -26.69 -8.48
CA VAL A 297 -7.37 -27.52 -8.22
C VAL A 297 -7.01 -29.01 -8.23
N ARG A 298 -6.17 -29.47 -9.17
CA ARG A 298 -5.74 -30.86 -9.22
C ARG A 298 -4.81 -31.25 -8.07
N GLU A 299 -3.95 -30.33 -7.61
CA GLU A 299 -3.11 -30.55 -6.43
C GLU A 299 -3.96 -30.72 -5.17
N GLU A 300 -4.93 -29.82 -4.96
CA GLU A 300 -5.86 -29.90 -3.84
C GLU A 300 -6.75 -31.15 -3.91
N CYS A 301 -7.24 -31.50 -5.10
CA CYS A 301 -7.99 -32.74 -5.29
C CYS A 301 -7.14 -33.97 -4.94
N ARG A 302 -5.85 -33.97 -5.27
CA ARG A 302 -4.94 -35.07 -4.89
C ARG A 302 -4.70 -35.10 -3.39
N ARG A 303 -4.49 -33.93 -2.76
CA ARG A 303 -4.27 -33.81 -1.32
C ARG A 303 -5.48 -34.28 -0.51
N LEU A 304 -6.68 -33.90 -0.94
CA LEU A 304 -7.96 -34.19 -0.27
C LEU A 304 -8.67 -35.44 -0.82
N GLN A 305 -8.03 -36.20 -1.71
CA GLN A 305 -8.57 -37.42 -2.30
C GLN A 305 -9.92 -37.24 -3.02
N TRP A 306 -10.12 -36.09 -3.68
CA TRP A 306 -11.24 -35.89 -4.59
C TRP A 306 -11.04 -36.74 -5.86
N ARG A 307 -12.07 -37.50 -6.21
CA ARG A 307 -12.00 -38.51 -7.26
C ARG A 307 -11.94 -37.93 -8.68
N TYR A 308 -12.47 -36.73 -8.91
CA TYR A 308 -12.63 -36.20 -10.27
C TYR A 308 -12.31 -34.71 -10.36
N ALA A 309 -11.49 -34.34 -11.35
CA ALA A 309 -11.23 -32.97 -11.77
C ALA A 309 -11.09 -32.91 -13.29
N TRP A 310 -11.81 -32.01 -13.96
CA TRP A 310 -11.82 -31.91 -15.42
C TRP A 310 -12.08 -30.48 -15.88
N THR A 311 -11.86 -30.24 -17.17
CA THR A 311 -12.31 -29.03 -17.85
C THR A 311 -13.40 -29.34 -18.85
N LYS A 312 -14.27 -28.36 -19.06
CA LYS A 312 -15.29 -28.36 -20.11
C LYS A 312 -15.49 -26.93 -20.59
N ARG A 313 -15.25 -26.68 -21.89
CA ARG A 313 -15.38 -25.34 -22.50
C ARG A 313 -14.53 -24.28 -21.77
N GLY A 314 -13.29 -24.65 -21.38
CA GLY A 314 -12.39 -23.75 -20.67
C GLY A 314 -12.76 -23.47 -19.20
N ARG A 315 -13.86 -24.06 -18.70
CA ARG A 315 -14.27 -23.96 -17.29
C ARG A 315 -13.78 -25.18 -16.51
N ILE A 316 -13.40 -24.96 -15.26
CA ILE A 316 -12.80 -25.98 -14.39
C ILE A 316 -13.85 -26.50 -13.44
N PHE A 317 -13.90 -27.83 -13.30
CA PHE A 317 -14.82 -28.52 -12.43
C PHE A 317 -14.10 -29.60 -11.61
N ALA A 318 -14.59 -29.83 -10.40
CA ALA A 318 -14.21 -30.99 -9.61
C ALA A 318 -15.42 -31.55 -8.85
N ARG A 319 -15.37 -32.84 -8.52
CA ARG A 319 -16.32 -33.49 -7.60
C ARG A 319 -15.58 -34.49 -6.72
N GLN A 320 -15.97 -34.56 -5.46
CA GLN A 320 -15.29 -35.38 -4.46
C GLN A 320 -15.45 -36.89 -4.74
N GLY A 321 -16.66 -37.31 -5.11
CA GLY A 321 -17.00 -38.71 -5.37
C GLY A 321 -18.29 -38.84 -6.17
N ASP A 322 -18.75 -40.06 -6.40
CA ASP A 322 -20.02 -40.30 -7.08
C ASP A 322 -21.20 -39.81 -6.24
N GLY A 323 -22.20 -39.24 -6.90
CA GLY A 323 -23.37 -38.65 -6.24
C GLY A 323 -23.12 -37.35 -5.45
N LYS A 324 -21.86 -36.88 -5.35
CA LYS A 324 -21.52 -35.61 -4.69
C LYS A 324 -21.69 -34.42 -5.66
N PRO A 325 -21.95 -33.21 -5.12
CA PRO A 325 -22.11 -32.01 -5.95
C PRO A 325 -20.84 -31.72 -6.76
N VAL A 326 -21.05 -31.17 -7.97
CA VAL A 326 -19.99 -30.68 -8.83
C VAL A 326 -19.71 -29.22 -8.49
N PHE A 327 -18.45 -28.91 -8.21
CA PHE A 327 -17.98 -27.55 -7.94
C PHE A 327 -17.34 -26.98 -9.20
N GLN A 328 -17.73 -25.74 -9.55
CA GLN A 328 -17.07 -24.96 -10.58
C GLN A 328 -16.05 -24.02 -9.92
N PHE A 329 -14.85 -23.94 -10.48
CA PHE A 329 -13.78 -23.05 -10.01
C PHE A 329 -13.55 -21.95 -11.03
N ARG A 330 -13.79 -20.70 -10.63
CA ARG A 330 -13.57 -19.48 -11.42
C ARG A 330 -12.39 -18.69 -10.89
N SER A 331 -12.15 -18.74 -9.58
CA SER A 331 -11.09 -17.98 -8.93
C SER A 331 -10.46 -18.74 -7.76
N GLU A 332 -9.47 -18.13 -7.10
CA GLU A 332 -8.83 -18.71 -5.91
C GLU A 332 -9.79 -18.75 -4.71
N GLU A 333 -10.74 -17.82 -4.62
CA GLU A 333 -11.77 -17.82 -3.59
C GLU A 333 -12.67 -19.07 -3.68
N ASP A 334 -12.92 -19.58 -4.89
CA ASP A 334 -13.65 -20.83 -5.09
C ASP A 334 -12.86 -22.04 -4.59
N LEU A 335 -11.52 -22.02 -4.66
CA LEU A 335 -10.69 -23.07 -4.08
C LEU A 335 -10.86 -23.09 -2.57
N ASN A 336 -10.76 -21.93 -1.93
CA ASN A 336 -10.94 -21.83 -0.49
C ASN A 336 -12.33 -22.34 -0.10
N ARG A 337 -13.39 -21.88 -0.77
CA ARG A 337 -14.77 -22.29 -0.47
C ARG A 337 -15.01 -23.79 -0.63
N ALA A 338 -14.46 -24.41 -1.67
CA ALA A 338 -14.68 -25.83 -1.94
C ALA A 338 -13.81 -26.76 -1.09
N PHE A 339 -12.60 -26.30 -0.71
CA PHE A 339 -11.59 -27.11 -0.01
C PHE A 339 -11.39 -26.71 1.46
N SER A 340 -12.12 -25.71 1.98
CA SER A 340 -12.12 -25.37 3.40
C SER A 340 -12.39 -26.63 4.23
N PRO A 341 -11.60 -26.86 5.31
CA PRO A 341 -11.87 -27.97 6.21
C PRO A 341 -13.27 -27.78 6.78
N GLN A 342 -14.17 -28.71 6.45
CA GLN A 342 -15.43 -28.88 7.16
C GLN A 342 -15.02 -29.20 8.60
N LEU A 343 -15.14 -28.24 9.53
CA LEU A 343 -15.03 -28.53 10.95
C LEU A 343 -16.06 -29.64 11.25
N PRO A 344 -15.66 -30.74 11.92
CA PRO A 344 -16.61 -31.76 12.30
C PRO A 344 -17.67 -31.10 13.20
N VAL A 345 -18.91 -31.07 12.70
CA VAL A 345 -20.08 -30.76 13.52
C VAL A 345 -20.12 -31.84 14.59
N SER A 346 -19.85 -31.43 15.82
CA SER A 346 -19.75 -32.29 17.00
C SER A 346 -21.11 -32.80 17.43
#